data_AF-A0A7V9LGQ9-F1
#
_entry.id   AF-A0A7V9LGQ9-F1
#
_cell.length_a   1.000
_cell.length_b   1.000
_cell.length_c   1.000
_cell.angle_alpha   90.00
_cell.angle_beta   90.00
_cell.angle_gamma   90.00
#
_symmetry.space_group_name_H-M   'P 1'
#
loop_
_entity.id
_entity.type
_entity.pdbx_description
1 polymer ?
#
loop_
_entity_poly.entity_id
_entity_poly.type
_entity_poly.pdbx_seq_one_letter_code
_entity_poly.pdbx_strand_id
1 'polypeptide(L)'
;MDQLKANRFLYALVFVVGISTLGAEIAAARLMAPYFGASTIVWANTIGVVLVALSIGYWLGGRMGDRYPRTRELCITVLIASALLAVVPFAAKPFFEVSADALSEISAGAFVGSLVGVLFLIAVPLVMLGTCSPWAIRLAVPDVEHAGRTAGRLYAISTFGSLFGTMLSALVLIPFIGTQRTFLVFAITLALIAAAGLGWRYLFVPIALALVLAVPVGSSGATDGGRVIWEGETEEQYIRVVEQDDGRRQLVLNEGQAVHSVYDPDTALTGDVWDGYLVLPFAGRDEAPEKLAILGNAAGTTARAYGEYFPETQIDGVEIDAKLTELGEEYFGLDNPNLETHHEDARPWLQGADDDYDVIMVDAYRQPYIPFYLATAEFFELVRDRLAPGGVVIVNAGHPEGNDDLEKVLGATMASVFPTVLRDPIEDTNTLLLGSEGPASDD
;
A
#
# COMPACT_ATOMS: atom_id res chain seq x y z
N MET A 1 -10.13 27.02 -40.66
CA MET A 1 -9.69 27.33 -39.28
C MET A 1 -10.37 26.44 -38.24
N ASP A 2 -11.61 26.00 -38.46
CA ASP A 2 -12.34 25.12 -37.53
C ASP A 2 -11.84 23.67 -37.45
N GLN A 3 -11.43 23.07 -38.57
CA GLN A 3 -10.95 21.68 -38.58
C GLN A 3 -9.60 21.51 -37.84
N LEU A 4 -8.73 22.51 -37.91
CA LEU A 4 -7.47 22.57 -37.15
C LEU A 4 -7.72 22.69 -35.64
N LYS A 5 -8.71 23.48 -35.23
CA LYS A 5 -9.12 23.60 -33.82
C LYS A 5 -9.76 22.30 -33.32
N ALA A 6 -10.61 21.67 -34.14
CA ALA A 6 -11.22 20.36 -33.84
C ALA A 6 -10.16 19.26 -33.65
N ASN A 7 -9.16 19.20 -34.51
CA ASN A 7 -8.08 18.22 -34.39
C ASN A 7 -7.20 18.45 -33.16
N ARG A 8 -6.89 19.72 -32.84
CA ARG A 8 -6.16 20.05 -31.60
C ARG A 8 -6.93 19.66 -30.35
N PHE A 9 -8.24 19.86 -30.35
CA PHE A 9 -9.11 19.42 -29.25
C PHE A 9 -9.10 17.89 -29.10
N LEU A 10 -9.22 17.13 -30.20
CA LEU A 10 -9.15 15.67 -30.16
C LEU A 10 -7.81 15.16 -29.64
N TYR A 11 -6.70 15.81 -30.00
CA TYR A 11 -5.38 15.49 -29.46
C TYR A 11 -5.30 15.73 -27.95
N ALA A 12 -5.80 16.87 -27.47
CA ALA A 12 -5.85 17.17 -26.03
C ALA A 12 -6.75 16.18 -25.27
N LEU A 13 -7.91 15.83 -25.84
CA LEU A 13 -8.84 14.86 -25.26
C LEU A 13 -8.18 13.49 -25.12
N VAL A 14 -7.56 12.97 -26.18
CA VAL A 14 -6.87 11.68 -26.15
C VAL A 14 -5.69 11.68 -25.20
N PHE A 15 -4.94 12.79 -25.10
CA PHE A 15 -3.87 12.95 -24.11
C PHE A 15 -4.40 12.85 -22.67
N VAL A 16 -5.45 13.60 -22.33
CA VAL A 16 -6.07 13.62 -21.00
C VAL A 16 -6.70 12.27 -20.64
N VAL A 17 -7.36 11.62 -21.61
CA VAL A 17 -7.88 10.27 -21.44
C VAL A 17 -6.74 9.28 -21.19
N GLY A 18 -5.65 9.37 -21.94
CA GLY A 18 -4.45 8.55 -21.75
C GLY A 18 -3.87 8.69 -20.34
N ILE A 19 -3.67 9.94 -19.87
CA ILE A 19 -3.24 10.26 -18.50
C ILE A 19 -4.15 9.59 -17.48
N SER A 20 -5.45 9.81 -17.60
CA SER A 20 -6.43 9.42 -16.58
C SER A 20 -6.66 7.91 -16.54
N THR A 21 -6.60 7.23 -17.68
CA THR A 21 -6.81 5.78 -17.79
C THR A 21 -5.73 5.01 -17.05
N LEU A 22 -4.46 5.26 -17.40
CA LEU A 22 -3.33 4.55 -16.83
C LEU A 22 -2.95 5.08 -15.45
N GLY A 23 -3.17 6.37 -15.18
CA GLY A 23 -3.06 6.92 -13.84
C GLY A 23 -4.06 6.32 -12.86
N ALA A 24 -5.32 6.10 -13.29
CA ALA A 24 -6.34 5.42 -12.49
C ALA A 24 -6.07 3.93 -12.32
N GLU A 25 -5.39 3.26 -13.26
CA GLU A 25 -4.93 1.88 -13.09
C GLU A 25 -3.94 1.75 -11.92
N ILE A 26 -2.97 2.66 -11.81
CA ILE A 26 -2.04 2.69 -10.68
C ILE A 26 -2.78 2.94 -9.36
N ALA A 27 -3.70 3.91 -9.35
CA ALA A 27 -4.50 4.21 -8.17
C ALA A 27 -5.42 3.02 -7.78
N ALA A 28 -5.95 2.29 -8.76
CA ALA A 28 -6.75 1.09 -8.52
C ALA A 28 -5.95 -0.01 -7.82
N ALA A 29 -4.72 -0.27 -8.27
CA ALA A 29 -3.85 -1.25 -7.63
C ALA A 29 -3.58 -0.89 -6.15
N ARG A 30 -3.34 0.39 -5.86
CA ARG A 30 -3.17 0.89 -4.48
C ARG A 30 -4.45 0.82 -3.66
N LEU A 31 -5.61 1.09 -4.25
CA LEU A 31 -6.91 1.01 -3.58
C LEU A 31 -7.25 -0.42 -3.11
N MET A 32 -6.71 -1.43 -3.78
CA MET A 32 -6.92 -2.85 -3.45
C MET A 32 -5.89 -3.42 -2.49
N ALA A 33 -4.71 -2.81 -2.39
CA ALA A 33 -3.64 -3.32 -1.55
C ALA A 33 -4.08 -3.50 -0.08
N PRO A 34 -4.89 -2.62 0.53
CA PRO A 34 -5.45 -2.81 1.87
C PRO A 34 -6.55 -3.88 1.99
N TYR A 35 -6.81 -4.72 1.00
CA TYR A 35 -7.84 -5.78 1.11
C TYR A 35 -7.35 -7.13 0.59
N PHE A 36 -6.51 -7.10 -0.45
CA PHE A 36 -6.01 -8.30 -1.12
C PHE A 36 -4.47 -8.36 -1.18
N GLY A 37 -3.81 -7.33 -0.64
CA GLY A 37 -2.36 -7.17 -0.66
C GLY A 37 -1.75 -6.65 -1.95
N ALA A 38 -0.44 -6.43 -1.88
CA ALA A 38 0.37 -5.90 -2.98
C ALA A 38 1.11 -7.00 -3.76
N SER A 39 0.63 -8.25 -3.72
CA SER A 39 1.31 -9.38 -4.35
C SER A 39 1.40 -9.25 -5.88
N THR A 40 2.41 -9.90 -6.48
CA THR A 40 2.56 -9.98 -7.94
C THR A 40 1.30 -10.49 -8.63
N ILE A 41 0.52 -11.34 -7.94
CA ILE A 41 -0.74 -11.89 -8.43
C ILE A 41 -1.81 -10.80 -8.54
N VAL A 42 -1.98 -9.95 -7.52
CA VAL A 42 -2.95 -8.84 -7.54
C VAL A 42 -2.59 -7.83 -8.63
N TRP A 43 -1.29 -7.52 -8.78
CA TRP A 43 -0.80 -6.68 -9.88
C TRP A 43 -1.09 -7.28 -11.27
N ALA A 44 -0.82 -8.58 -11.46
CA ALA A 44 -1.11 -9.26 -12.71
C ALA A 44 -2.61 -9.25 -13.05
N ASN A 45 -3.47 -9.48 -12.06
CA ASN A 45 -4.92 -9.40 -12.22
C ASN A 45 -5.37 -7.98 -12.62
N THR A 46 -4.83 -6.96 -11.96
CA THR A 46 -5.18 -5.56 -12.23
C THR A 46 -4.85 -5.19 -13.67
N ILE A 47 -3.61 -5.42 -14.09
CA ILE A 47 -3.16 -5.14 -15.47
C ILE A 47 -3.97 -5.97 -16.46
N GLY A 48 -4.20 -7.25 -16.18
CA GLY A 48 -4.97 -8.14 -17.04
C GLY A 48 -6.40 -7.63 -17.29
N VAL A 49 -7.12 -7.25 -16.23
CA VAL A 49 -8.48 -6.73 -16.34
C VAL A 49 -8.50 -5.37 -17.04
N VAL A 50 -7.56 -4.48 -16.75
CA VAL A 50 -7.47 -3.17 -17.45
C VAL A 50 -7.24 -3.37 -18.94
N LEU A 51 -6.32 -4.24 -19.34
CA LEU A 51 -6.05 -4.53 -20.76
C LEU A 51 -7.28 -5.15 -21.46
N VAL A 52 -8.01 -6.03 -20.79
CA VAL A 52 -9.27 -6.59 -21.32
C VAL A 52 -10.33 -5.49 -21.47
N ALA A 53 -10.51 -4.65 -20.45
CA ALA A 53 -11.46 -3.53 -20.48
C ALA A 53 -11.14 -2.56 -21.62
N LEU A 54 -9.87 -2.18 -21.77
CA LEU A 54 -9.40 -1.32 -22.87
C LEU A 54 -9.59 -1.99 -24.23
N SER A 55 -9.32 -3.29 -24.35
CA SER A 55 -9.54 -4.04 -25.60
C SER A 55 -11.00 -4.04 -26.02
N ILE A 56 -11.92 -4.27 -25.08
CA ILE A 56 -13.37 -4.16 -25.31
C ILE A 56 -13.73 -2.72 -25.69
N GLY A 57 -13.19 -1.74 -24.97
CA GLY A 57 -13.36 -0.32 -25.26
C GLY A 57 -12.91 0.05 -26.67
N TYR A 58 -11.74 -0.41 -27.12
CA TYR A 58 -11.23 -0.13 -28.46
C TYR A 58 -12.17 -0.68 -29.54
N TRP A 59 -12.66 -1.90 -29.36
CA TRP A 59 -13.59 -2.54 -30.29
C TRP A 59 -14.95 -1.81 -30.34
N LEU A 60 -15.49 -1.41 -29.18
CA LEU A 60 -16.73 -0.64 -29.10
C LEU A 60 -16.56 0.77 -29.69
N GLY A 61 -15.45 1.44 -29.39
CA GLY A 61 -15.12 2.77 -29.90
C GLY A 61 -15.00 2.82 -31.42
N GLY A 62 -14.44 1.78 -32.04
CA GLY A 62 -14.42 1.65 -33.50
C GLY A 62 -15.84 1.61 -34.08
N ARG A 63 -16.72 0.77 -33.52
CA ARG A 63 -18.12 0.68 -33.97
C ARG A 63 -18.93 1.96 -33.71
N MET A 64 -18.75 2.58 -32.54
CA MET A 64 -19.46 3.80 -32.18
C MET A 64 -18.98 4.98 -33.03
N GLY A 65 -17.68 5.04 -33.34
CA GLY A 65 -17.12 6.02 -34.26
C GLY A 65 -17.70 5.92 -35.66
N ASP A 66 -17.96 4.71 -36.16
CA ASP A 66 -18.60 4.51 -37.46
C ASP A 66 -20.08 4.87 -37.45
N ARG A 67 -20.80 4.56 -36.36
CA ARG A 67 -22.25 4.78 -36.24
C ARG A 67 -22.62 6.22 -35.90
N TYR A 68 -21.82 6.89 -35.07
CA TYR A 68 -22.05 8.24 -34.56
C TYR A 68 -20.75 9.07 -34.64
N PRO A 69 -20.32 9.50 -35.85
CA PRO A 69 -19.08 10.25 -36.05
C PRO A 69 -19.25 11.72 -35.62
N ARG A 70 -19.46 11.95 -34.33
CA ARG A 70 -19.64 13.28 -33.74
C ARG A 70 -18.86 13.44 -32.44
N THR A 71 -18.21 14.59 -32.29
CA THR A 71 -17.41 14.94 -31.11
C THR A 71 -18.25 15.01 -29.83
N ARG A 72 -19.53 15.36 -29.94
CA ARG A 72 -20.45 15.49 -28.79
C ARG A 72 -20.65 14.15 -28.08
N GLU A 73 -20.90 13.08 -28.84
CA GLU A 73 -21.16 11.73 -28.32
C GLU A 73 -19.90 11.14 -27.66
N LEU A 74 -18.72 11.40 -28.23
CA LEU A 74 -17.43 11.10 -27.60
C LEU A 74 -17.29 11.84 -26.25
N CYS A 75 -17.55 13.15 -26.21
CA CYS A 75 -17.42 13.92 -24.97
C CYS A 75 -18.45 13.50 -23.91
N ILE A 76 -19.68 13.12 -24.29
CA ILE A 76 -20.66 12.55 -23.34
C ILE A 76 -20.14 11.24 -22.75
N THR A 77 -19.53 10.38 -23.58
CA THR A 77 -18.95 9.11 -23.13
C THR A 77 -17.84 9.35 -22.11
N VAL A 78 -16.92 10.28 -22.38
CA VAL A 78 -15.87 10.69 -21.43
C VAL A 78 -16.46 11.30 -20.16
N LEU A 79 -17.51 12.11 -20.25
CA LEU A 79 -18.17 12.73 -19.10
C LEU A 79 -18.83 11.68 -18.19
N ILE A 80 -19.51 10.68 -18.75
CA ILE A 80 -20.09 9.57 -17.98
C ILE A 80 -18.97 8.73 -17.34
N ALA A 81 -17.92 8.41 -18.10
CA ALA A 81 -16.77 7.67 -17.57
C ALA A 81 -16.11 8.42 -16.41
N SER A 82 -16.01 9.75 -16.48
CA SER A 82 -15.46 10.57 -15.40
C SER A 82 -16.30 10.50 -14.12
N ALA A 83 -17.64 10.50 -14.23
CA ALA A 83 -18.52 10.38 -13.09
C ALA A 83 -18.44 8.99 -12.46
N LEU A 84 -18.40 7.93 -13.28
CA LEU A 84 -18.20 6.55 -12.81
C LEU A 84 -16.85 6.39 -12.11
N LEU A 85 -15.79 6.95 -12.69
CA LEU A 85 -14.45 6.92 -12.11
C LEU A 85 -14.39 7.62 -10.74
N ALA A 86 -15.13 8.71 -10.56
CA ALA A 86 -15.22 9.40 -9.27
C ALA A 86 -15.94 8.59 -8.19
N VAL A 87 -16.83 7.67 -8.57
CA VAL A 87 -17.57 6.81 -7.63
C VAL A 87 -16.70 5.65 -7.11
N VAL A 88 -15.74 5.19 -7.92
CA VAL A 88 -14.86 4.04 -7.61
C VAL A 88 -14.32 4.07 -6.18
N PRO A 89 -13.61 5.10 -5.70
CA PRO A 89 -13.00 5.07 -4.36
C PRO A 89 -14.01 5.01 -3.21
N PHE A 90 -15.24 5.50 -3.41
CA PHE A 90 -16.29 5.46 -2.39
C PHE A 90 -17.04 4.12 -2.36
N ALA A 91 -17.20 3.49 -3.53
CA ALA A 91 -17.83 2.19 -3.65
C ALA A 91 -16.84 1.04 -3.36
N ALA A 92 -15.53 1.29 -3.46
CA ALA A 92 -14.48 0.31 -3.22
C ALA A 92 -14.54 -0.28 -1.81
N LYS A 93 -14.57 0.58 -0.79
CA LYS A 93 -14.52 0.15 0.62
C LYS A 93 -15.61 -0.88 1.00
N PRO A 94 -16.92 -0.56 0.89
CA PRO A 94 -17.96 -1.52 1.26
C PRO A 94 -17.97 -2.75 0.35
N PHE A 95 -17.51 -2.62 -0.90
CA PHE A 95 -17.44 -3.75 -1.82
C PHE A 95 -16.30 -4.71 -1.46
N PHE A 96 -15.12 -4.18 -1.13
CA PHE A 96 -13.96 -4.98 -0.78
C PHE A 96 -14.06 -5.59 0.60
N GLU A 97 -14.64 -4.91 1.59
CA GLU A 97 -14.95 -5.49 2.92
C GLU A 97 -15.83 -6.75 2.75
N VAL A 98 -16.98 -6.63 2.07
CA VAL A 98 -17.88 -7.77 1.82
C VAL A 98 -17.20 -8.88 1.01
N SER A 99 -16.33 -8.52 0.06
CA SER A 99 -15.62 -9.50 -0.76
C SER A 99 -14.55 -10.23 0.05
N ALA A 100 -13.81 -9.52 0.90
CA ALA A 100 -12.76 -10.09 1.74
C ALA A 100 -13.36 -11.05 2.77
N ASP A 101 -14.42 -10.64 3.47
CA ASP A 101 -15.11 -11.48 4.45
C ASP A 101 -15.64 -12.78 3.83
N ALA A 102 -16.29 -12.68 2.66
CA ALA A 102 -16.88 -13.83 1.97
C ALA A 102 -15.85 -14.82 1.42
N LEU A 103 -14.58 -14.41 1.30
CA LEU A 103 -13.51 -15.19 0.68
C LEU A 103 -12.39 -15.57 1.66
N SER A 104 -12.51 -15.18 2.94
CA SER A 104 -11.56 -15.48 4.01
C SER A 104 -11.33 -16.98 4.24
N GLU A 105 -12.33 -17.82 3.99
CA GLU A 105 -12.24 -19.28 4.14
C GLU A 105 -11.65 -20.02 2.91
N ILE A 106 -11.37 -19.31 1.81
CA ILE A 106 -10.92 -19.92 0.55
C ILE A 106 -9.42 -19.63 0.36
N SER A 107 -8.61 -20.66 0.13
CA SER A 107 -7.16 -20.53 -0.10
C SER A 107 -6.77 -19.65 -1.30
N ALA A 108 -7.70 -19.43 -2.25
CA ALA A 108 -7.58 -18.52 -3.38
C ALA A 108 -8.41 -17.23 -3.21
N GLY A 109 -8.81 -16.89 -1.98
CA GLY A 109 -9.73 -15.81 -1.66
C GLY A 109 -9.28 -14.45 -2.17
N ALA A 110 -8.01 -14.09 -1.94
CA ALA A 110 -7.41 -12.86 -2.44
C ALA A 110 -7.36 -12.79 -3.98
N PHE A 111 -7.16 -13.92 -4.66
CA PHE A 111 -7.15 -13.99 -6.12
C PHE A 111 -8.55 -13.74 -6.70
N VAL A 112 -9.57 -14.44 -6.20
CA VAL A 112 -10.95 -14.31 -6.71
C VAL A 112 -11.55 -12.97 -6.31
N GLY A 113 -11.31 -12.50 -5.08
CA GLY A 113 -11.79 -11.23 -4.55
C GLY A 113 -11.23 -10.03 -5.31
N SER A 114 -9.91 -9.99 -5.53
CA SER A 114 -9.29 -8.94 -6.35
C SER A 114 -9.81 -8.95 -7.79
N LEU A 115 -9.95 -10.14 -8.41
CA LEU A 115 -10.43 -10.26 -9.77
C LEU A 115 -11.87 -9.72 -9.93
N VAL A 116 -12.79 -10.10 -9.02
CA VAL A 116 -14.19 -9.64 -9.03
C VAL A 116 -14.25 -8.14 -8.73
N GLY A 117 -13.44 -7.67 -7.78
CA GLY A 117 -13.26 -6.27 -7.44
C GLY A 117 -12.91 -5.38 -8.62
N VAL A 118 -11.81 -5.69 -9.32
CA VAL A 118 -11.38 -4.91 -10.49
C VAL A 118 -12.39 -5.00 -11.63
N LEU A 119 -12.93 -6.21 -11.86
CA LEU A 119 -13.84 -6.48 -12.98
C LEU A 119 -15.13 -5.67 -12.90
N PHE A 120 -15.72 -5.51 -11.71
CA PHE A 120 -16.99 -4.80 -11.59
C PHE A 120 -16.82 -3.30 -11.35
N LEU A 121 -15.85 -2.90 -10.52
CA LEU A 121 -15.75 -1.51 -10.08
C LEU A 121 -15.00 -0.63 -11.08
N ILE A 122 -13.89 -1.14 -11.64
CA ILE A 122 -12.94 -0.35 -12.44
C ILE A 122 -13.10 -0.61 -13.94
N ALA A 123 -13.50 -1.82 -14.35
CA ALA A 123 -13.58 -2.14 -15.77
C ALA A 123 -14.56 -1.26 -16.55
N VAL A 124 -15.72 -0.91 -15.97
CA VAL A 124 -16.76 -0.13 -16.67
C VAL A 124 -16.26 1.25 -17.12
N PRO A 125 -15.74 2.14 -16.24
CA PRO A 125 -15.20 3.42 -16.68
C PRO A 125 -14.02 3.24 -17.66
N LEU A 126 -13.17 2.23 -17.48
CA LEU A 126 -12.03 1.99 -18.39
C LEU A 126 -12.47 1.49 -19.78
N VAL A 127 -13.50 0.65 -19.89
CA VAL A 127 -14.11 0.29 -21.18
C VAL A 127 -14.58 1.55 -21.90
N MET A 128 -15.26 2.45 -21.18
CA MET A 128 -15.75 3.71 -21.77
C MET A 128 -14.61 4.62 -22.22
N LEU A 129 -13.55 4.77 -21.40
CA LEU A 129 -12.36 5.54 -21.78
C LEU A 129 -11.61 4.91 -22.96
N GLY A 130 -11.54 3.58 -23.03
CA GLY A 130 -10.96 2.83 -24.15
C GLY A 130 -11.65 3.11 -25.48
N THR A 131 -12.93 3.52 -25.49
CA THR A 131 -13.59 3.91 -26.74
C THR A 131 -12.99 5.14 -27.42
N CYS A 132 -12.26 5.98 -26.67
CA CYS A 132 -11.86 7.31 -27.12
C CYS A 132 -10.87 7.28 -28.28
N SER A 133 -9.85 6.42 -28.23
CA SER A 133 -8.77 6.44 -29.23
C SER A 133 -9.28 6.07 -30.63
N PRO A 134 -10.00 4.95 -30.85
CA PRO A 134 -10.54 4.62 -32.17
C PRO A 134 -11.61 5.61 -32.66
N TRP A 135 -12.43 6.15 -31.76
CA TRP A 135 -13.45 7.14 -32.10
C TRP A 135 -12.81 8.47 -32.53
N ALA A 136 -11.79 8.94 -31.80
CA ALA A 136 -11.03 10.14 -32.15
C ALA A 136 -10.29 9.98 -33.49
N ILE A 137 -9.75 8.78 -33.78
CA ILE A 137 -9.16 8.47 -35.10
C ILE A 137 -10.23 8.65 -36.18
N ARG A 138 -11.42 8.06 -36.01
CA ARG A 138 -12.51 8.18 -36.99
C ARG A 138 -12.94 9.63 -37.23
N LEU A 139 -12.91 10.48 -36.19
CA LEU A 139 -13.24 11.91 -36.30
C LEU A 139 -12.13 12.76 -36.92
N ALA A 140 -10.87 12.37 -36.73
CA ALA A 140 -9.71 13.15 -37.15
C ALA A 140 -9.21 12.80 -38.57
N VAL A 141 -9.56 11.62 -39.10
CA VAL A 141 -9.15 11.16 -40.44
C VAL A 141 -10.04 11.81 -41.51
N PRO A 142 -9.51 12.72 -42.34
CA PRO A 142 -10.28 13.37 -43.40
C PRO A 142 -10.38 12.48 -44.66
N ASP A 143 -9.31 11.75 -44.97
CA ASP A 143 -9.13 10.95 -46.19
C ASP A 143 -8.29 9.69 -45.91
N VAL A 144 -8.52 8.63 -46.70
CA VAL A 144 -7.85 7.32 -46.56
C VAL A 144 -6.32 7.42 -46.69
N GLU A 145 -5.83 8.34 -47.52
CA GLU A 145 -4.40 8.54 -47.78
C GLU A 145 -3.61 9.03 -46.55
N HIS A 146 -4.27 9.75 -45.64
CA HIS A 146 -3.67 10.30 -44.42
C HIS A 146 -4.08 9.56 -43.13
N ALA A 147 -4.82 8.46 -43.27
CA ALA A 147 -5.36 7.69 -42.15
C ALA A 147 -4.25 7.16 -41.23
N GLY A 148 -3.19 6.56 -41.82
CA GLY A 148 -2.08 5.98 -41.06
C GLY A 148 -1.31 7.01 -40.22
N ARG A 149 -1.01 8.18 -40.79
CA ARG A 149 -0.28 9.25 -40.09
C ARG A 149 -1.10 9.84 -38.94
N THR A 150 -2.41 10.01 -39.13
CA THR A 150 -3.31 10.55 -38.10
C THR A 150 -3.52 9.56 -36.96
N ALA A 151 -3.74 8.29 -37.29
CA ALA A 151 -3.82 7.21 -36.30
C ALA A 151 -2.52 7.10 -35.50
N GLY A 152 -1.36 7.07 -36.16
CA GLY A 152 -0.06 6.99 -35.49
C GLY A 152 0.19 8.17 -34.53
N ARG A 153 -0.20 9.39 -34.91
CA ARG A 153 -0.09 10.56 -34.03
C ARG A 153 -1.00 10.46 -32.80
N LEU A 154 -2.25 10.03 -32.98
CA LEU A 154 -3.19 9.86 -31.86
C LEU A 154 -2.71 8.77 -30.89
N TYR A 155 -2.22 7.64 -31.40
CA TYR A 155 -1.60 6.60 -30.56
C TYR A 155 -0.39 7.13 -29.80
N ALA A 156 0.55 7.81 -30.47
CA ALA A 156 1.73 8.38 -29.80
C ALA A 156 1.37 9.36 -28.69
N ILE A 157 0.38 10.23 -28.92
CA ILE A 157 -0.13 11.18 -27.92
C ILE A 157 -0.79 10.45 -26.76
N SER A 158 -1.62 9.44 -27.04
CA SER A 158 -2.26 8.61 -26.00
C SER A 158 -1.22 7.92 -25.14
N THR A 159 -0.22 7.28 -25.75
CA THR A 159 0.85 6.56 -25.04
C THR A 159 1.70 7.49 -24.20
N PHE A 160 2.05 8.67 -24.74
CA PHE A 160 2.78 9.68 -23.97
C PHE A 160 1.95 10.20 -22.79
N GLY A 161 0.65 10.45 -22.98
CA GLY A 161 -0.26 10.79 -21.90
C GLY A 161 -0.34 9.69 -20.84
N SER A 162 -0.47 8.44 -21.25
CA SER A 162 -0.48 7.29 -20.35
C SER A 162 0.79 7.15 -19.52
N LEU A 163 1.97 7.29 -20.12
CA LEU A 163 3.25 7.31 -19.39
C LEU A 163 3.31 8.46 -18.38
N PHE A 164 2.87 9.65 -18.78
CA PHE A 164 2.82 10.79 -17.87
C PHE A 164 1.83 10.54 -16.73
N GLY A 165 0.67 9.94 -17.01
CA GLY A 165 -0.35 9.60 -16.03
C GLY A 165 0.09 8.55 -15.02
N THR A 166 0.80 7.50 -15.44
CA THR A 166 1.35 6.50 -14.51
C THR A 166 2.37 7.12 -13.56
N MET A 167 3.31 7.92 -14.09
CA MET A 167 4.31 8.61 -13.27
C MET A 167 3.69 9.65 -12.35
N LEU A 168 2.75 10.45 -12.85
CA LEU A 168 2.05 11.47 -12.06
C LEU A 168 1.24 10.83 -10.93
N SER A 169 0.57 9.70 -11.19
CA SER A 169 -0.17 8.95 -10.19
C SER A 169 0.77 8.38 -9.11
N ALA A 170 1.78 7.61 -9.53
CA ALA A 170 2.66 6.88 -8.63
C ALA A 170 3.60 7.78 -7.81
N LEU A 171 4.15 8.83 -8.41
CA LEU A 171 5.25 9.62 -7.81
C LEU A 171 4.79 10.95 -7.21
N VAL A 172 3.55 11.38 -7.45
CA VAL A 172 3.07 12.70 -7.02
C VAL A 172 1.69 12.60 -6.39
N LEU A 173 0.67 12.17 -7.14
CA LEU A 173 -0.70 12.26 -6.63
C LEU A 173 -0.93 11.32 -5.44
N ILE A 174 -0.54 10.05 -5.54
CA ILE A 174 -0.77 9.10 -4.44
C ILE A 174 0.02 9.49 -3.18
N PRO A 175 1.35 9.78 -3.23
CA PRO A 175 2.11 10.19 -2.06
C PRO A 175 1.60 11.47 -1.36
N PHE A 176 1.18 12.49 -2.13
CA PHE A 176 0.83 13.79 -1.55
C PHE A 176 -0.65 13.96 -1.19
N ILE A 177 -1.56 13.34 -1.94
CA ILE A 177 -3.00 13.53 -1.75
C ILE A 177 -3.78 12.23 -1.53
N GLY A 178 -3.11 11.08 -1.56
CA GLY A 178 -3.70 9.76 -1.35
C GLY A 178 -4.43 9.21 -2.57
N THR A 179 -4.75 7.92 -2.50
CA THR A 179 -5.37 7.18 -3.59
C THR A 179 -6.78 7.69 -3.96
N GLN A 180 -7.64 7.97 -2.98
CA GLN A 180 -9.02 8.45 -3.23
C GLN A 180 -9.05 9.79 -3.98
N ARG A 181 -8.24 10.77 -3.55
CA ARG A 181 -8.20 12.08 -4.21
C ARG A 181 -7.56 11.99 -5.59
N THR A 182 -6.63 11.07 -5.80
CA THR A 182 -6.05 10.79 -7.13
C THR A 182 -7.13 10.40 -8.15
N PHE A 183 -8.06 9.50 -7.79
CA PHE A 183 -9.21 9.17 -8.64
C PHE A 183 -10.07 10.41 -8.96
N LEU A 184 -10.35 11.24 -7.94
CA LEU A 184 -11.13 12.47 -8.12
C LEU A 184 -10.42 13.49 -9.03
N VAL A 185 -9.10 13.64 -8.92
CA VAL A 185 -8.31 14.53 -9.80
C VAL A 185 -8.41 14.06 -11.26
N PHE A 186 -8.24 12.77 -11.53
CA PHE A 186 -8.41 12.23 -12.87
C PHE A 186 -9.85 12.39 -13.38
N ALA A 187 -10.85 12.11 -12.55
CA ALA A 187 -12.25 12.32 -12.89
C ALA A 187 -12.57 13.79 -13.21
N ILE A 188 -12.10 14.74 -12.40
CA ILE A 188 -12.27 16.18 -12.64
C ILE A 188 -11.60 16.57 -13.96
N THR A 189 -10.38 16.09 -14.22
CA THR A 189 -9.62 16.41 -15.44
C THR A 189 -10.34 15.89 -16.69
N LEU A 190 -10.85 14.65 -16.65
CA LEU A 190 -11.70 14.07 -17.70
C LEU A 190 -13.01 14.88 -17.89
N ALA A 191 -13.66 15.26 -16.80
CA ALA A 191 -14.91 16.03 -16.84
C ALA A 191 -14.69 17.44 -17.43
N LEU A 192 -13.57 18.10 -17.11
CA LEU A 192 -13.20 19.40 -17.65
C LEU A 192 -12.98 19.35 -19.15
N ILE A 193 -12.19 18.38 -19.65
CA ILE A 193 -11.94 18.26 -21.10
C ILE A 193 -13.21 17.88 -21.88
N ALA A 194 -14.06 17.04 -21.29
CA ALA A 194 -15.36 16.70 -21.86
C ALA A 194 -16.32 17.90 -21.88
N ALA A 195 -16.41 18.66 -20.79
CA ALA A 195 -17.23 19.87 -20.71
C ALA A 195 -16.78 20.95 -21.71
N ALA A 196 -15.47 21.09 -21.94
CA ALA A 196 -14.93 21.98 -22.97
C ALA A 196 -15.44 21.63 -24.38
N GLY A 197 -15.66 20.35 -24.68
CA GLY A 197 -16.25 19.89 -25.95
C GLY A 197 -17.78 19.99 -26.03
N LEU A 198 -18.48 20.05 -24.89
CA LEU A 198 -19.95 20.05 -24.81
C LEU A 198 -20.57 21.43 -24.54
N GLY A 199 -19.79 22.37 -24.01
CA GLY A 199 -20.17 23.73 -23.67
C GLY A 199 -20.42 23.97 -22.17
N TRP A 200 -20.54 25.25 -21.80
CA TRP A 200 -20.60 25.75 -20.42
C TRP A 200 -21.66 25.07 -19.53
N ARG A 201 -22.79 24.64 -20.11
CA ARG A 201 -23.88 23.94 -19.41
C ARG A 201 -23.49 22.60 -18.79
N TYR A 202 -22.34 22.04 -19.13
CA TYR A 202 -21.82 20.79 -18.55
C TYR A 202 -20.73 21.01 -17.50
N LEU A 203 -20.34 22.27 -17.24
CA LEU A 203 -19.36 22.59 -16.18
C LEU A 203 -19.86 22.26 -14.78
N PHE A 204 -21.17 22.06 -14.58
CA PHE A 204 -21.69 21.62 -13.28
C PHE A 204 -21.12 20.26 -12.85
N VAL A 205 -20.75 19.37 -13.78
CA VAL A 205 -20.17 18.06 -13.45
C VAL A 205 -18.78 18.20 -12.82
N PRO A 206 -17.77 18.84 -13.45
CA PRO A 206 -16.48 19.05 -12.80
C PRO A 206 -16.59 19.91 -11.54
N ILE A 207 -17.53 20.87 -11.47
CA ILE A 207 -17.79 21.64 -10.25
C ILE A 207 -18.32 20.72 -9.13
N ALA A 208 -19.28 19.84 -9.42
CA ALA A 208 -19.80 18.90 -8.43
C ALA A 208 -18.70 17.93 -7.95
N LEU A 209 -17.87 17.41 -8.86
CA LEU A 209 -16.73 16.57 -8.50
C LEU A 209 -15.68 17.31 -7.66
N ALA A 210 -15.43 18.60 -7.96
CA ALA A 210 -14.52 19.43 -7.15
C ALA A 210 -15.09 19.71 -5.75
N LEU A 211 -16.42 19.79 -5.59
CA LEU A 211 -17.05 19.88 -4.27
C LEU A 211 -16.88 18.57 -3.48
N VAL A 212 -16.95 17.41 -4.15
CA VAL A 212 -16.67 16.11 -3.51
C VAL A 212 -15.22 16.02 -3.03
N LEU A 213 -14.27 16.61 -3.78
CA LEU A 213 -12.86 16.69 -3.36
C LEU A 213 -12.67 17.49 -2.05
N ALA A 214 -13.56 18.42 -1.74
CA ALA A 214 -13.52 19.23 -0.51
C ALA A 214 -14.12 18.51 0.70
N VAL A 215 -14.76 17.36 0.52
CA VAL A 215 -15.25 16.53 1.64
C VAL A 215 -14.03 15.92 2.36
N PRO A 216 -13.92 16.07 3.68
CA PRO A 216 -12.84 15.43 4.45
C PRO A 216 -12.82 13.93 4.19
N VAL A 217 -11.63 13.39 3.93
CA VAL A 217 -11.41 11.95 3.86
C VAL A 217 -11.50 11.45 5.31
N GLY A 218 -12.45 10.57 5.60
CA GLY A 218 -12.62 10.00 6.94
C GLY A 218 -13.96 10.34 7.59
N SER A 219 -14.92 9.41 7.49
CA SER A 219 -15.92 9.14 8.54
C SER A 219 -16.79 7.92 8.21
N SER A 220 -16.23 6.83 7.70
CA SER A 220 -16.99 5.58 7.54
C SER A 220 -16.04 4.40 7.54
N GLY A 221 -15.85 3.79 8.70
CA GLY A 221 -14.92 2.68 8.88
C GLY A 221 -14.68 2.38 10.35
N ALA A 222 -15.75 2.25 11.12
CA ALA A 222 -15.66 1.49 12.36
C ALA A 222 -15.40 0.04 11.94
N THR A 223 -14.19 -0.46 12.17
CA THR A 223 -13.88 -1.89 12.16
C THR A 223 -13.74 -2.32 13.62
N ASP A 224 -14.45 -3.38 13.98
CA ASP A 224 -14.49 -4.09 15.27
C ASP A 224 -14.04 -3.30 16.52
N GLY A 225 -15.00 -2.56 17.09
CA GLY A 225 -14.96 -2.10 18.48
C GLY A 225 -14.45 -0.68 18.71
N GLY A 226 -13.62 -0.11 17.81
CA GLY A 226 -12.92 1.16 18.07
C GLY A 226 -13.24 2.31 17.12
N ARG A 227 -12.94 3.53 17.58
CA ARG A 227 -13.04 4.78 16.81
C ARG A 227 -11.72 5.08 16.11
N VAL A 228 -11.73 5.25 14.80
CA VAL A 228 -10.55 5.73 14.05
C VAL A 228 -10.29 7.19 14.44
N ILE A 229 -9.16 7.45 15.10
CA ILE A 229 -8.75 8.79 15.54
C ILE A 229 -7.79 9.45 14.56
N TRP A 230 -7.10 8.65 13.76
CA TRP A 230 -6.23 9.12 12.68
C TRP A 230 -6.24 8.12 11.52
N GLU A 231 -6.21 8.63 10.28
CA GLU A 231 -6.21 7.84 9.04
C GLU A 231 -5.41 8.57 7.96
N GLY A 232 -4.53 7.87 7.26
CA GLY A 232 -3.70 8.45 6.21
C GLY A 232 -2.96 7.41 5.36
N GLU A 233 -2.25 7.87 4.34
CA GLU A 233 -1.46 7.04 3.43
C GLU A 233 -0.07 7.68 3.27
N THR A 234 0.98 6.86 3.33
CA THR A 234 2.37 7.23 3.07
C THR A 234 2.85 6.55 1.78
N GLU A 235 4.10 6.78 1.38
CA GLU A 235 4.70 6.06 0.24
C GLU A 235 4.77 4.55 0.49
N GLU A 236 4.92 4.16 1.76
CA GLU A 236 5.10 2.78 2.18
C GLU A 236 3.77 2.06 2.39
N GLN A 237 2.81 2.71 3.07
CA GLN A 237 1.60 2.03 3.53
C GLN A 237 0.42 2.95 3.85
N TYR A 238 -0.76 2.34 3.92
CA TYR A 238 -1.95 2.96 4.48
C TYR A 238 -2.00 2.70 5.99
N ILE A 239 -2.30 3.72 6.78
CA ILE A 239 -2.14 3.72 8.23
C ILE A 239 -3.46 4.17 8.88
N ARG A 240 -3.86 3.48 9.95
CA ARG A 240 -4.97 3.88 10.83
C ARG A 240 -4.57 3.75 12.29
N VAL A 241 -4.98 4.73 13.09
CA VAL A 241 -4.93 4.66 14.56
C VAL A 241 -6.35 4.49 15.06
N VAL A 242 -6.60 3.38 15.75
CA VAL A 242 -7.91 3.02 16.28
C VAL A 242 -7.87 3.12 17.80
N GLU A 243 -8.78 3.89 18.38
CA GLU A 243 -8.93 4.05 19.83
C GLU A 243 -10.19 3.32 20.32
N GLN A 244 -10.01 2.49 21.34
CA GLN A 244 -11.09 1.77 22.02
C GLN A 244 -11.70 2.65 23.12
N ASP A 245 -12.90 2.30 23.58
CA ASP A 245 -13.62 3.06 24.63
C ASP A 245 -12.87 3.13 25.97
N ASP A 246 -11.97 2.18 26.23
CA ASP A 246 -11.12 2.12 27.43
C ASP A 246 -9.81 2.93 27.29
N GLY A 247 -9.58 3.58 26.15
CA GLY A 247 -8.38 4.38 25.89
C GLY A 247 -7.21 3.59 25.29
N ARG A 248 -7.34 2.26 25.12
CA ARG A 248 -6.35 1.48 24.38
C ARG A 248 -6.34 1.88 22.92
N ARG A 249 -5.16 1.85 22.30
CA ARG A 249 -4.98 2.20 20.89
C ARG A 249 -4.25 1.12 20.13
N GLN A 250 -4.60 0.98 18.86
CA GLN A 250 -4.00 0.03 17.95
C GLN A 250 -3.59 0.74 16.66
N LEU A 251 -2.37 0.46 16.22
CA LEU A 251 -1.86 0.85 14.92
C LEU A 251 -2.19 -0.26 13.92
N VAL A 252 -2.97 0.10 12.91
CA VAL A 252 -3.47 -0.84 11.91
C VAL A 252 -2.95 -0.40 10.55
N LEU A 253 -2.13 -1.25 9.93
CA LEU A 253 -1.50 -0.98 8.64
C LEU A 253 -2.17 -1.81 7.53
N ASN A 254 -2.29 -1.20 6.37
CA ASN A 254 -2.94 -1.69 5.14
C ASN A 254 -4.20 -2.54 5.41
N GLU A 255 -4.08 -3.86 5.27
CA GLU A 255 -5.17 -4.84 5.24
C GLU A 255 -5.94 -4.98 6.56
N GLY A 256 -5.40 -4.40 7.63
CA GLY A 256 -5.95 -4.55 8.97
C GLY A 256 -6.04 -5.98 9.47
N GLN A 257 -5.29 -6.90 8.84
CA GLN A 257 -5.18 -8.29 9.29
C GLN A 257 -4.27 -8.46 10.50
N ALA A 258 -3.42 -7.47 10.79
CA ALA A 258 -2.52 -7.48 11.95
C ALA A 258 -2.48 -6.11 12.62
N VAL A 259 -2.28 -6.13 13.93
CA VAL A 259 -1.96 -4.95 14.74
C VAL A 259 -0.44 -4.81 14.77
N HIS A 260 0.07 -3.62 14.46
CA HIS A 260 1.51 -3.37 14.32
C HIS A 260 2.08 -2.60 15.50
N SER A 261 1.22 -1.96 16.29
CA SER A 261 1.58 -1.41 17.59
C SER A 261 0.34 -1.32 18.46
N VAL A 262 0.55 -1.47 19.76
CA VAL A 262 -0.51 -1.36 20.77
C VAL A 262 -0.10 -0.37 21.83
N TYR A 263 -1.09 0.31 22.38
CA TYR A 263 -0.92 1.19 23.52
C TYR A 263 -2.01 0.87 24.52
N ASP A 264 -1.58 0.53 25.73
CA ASP A 264 -2.43 0.52 26.91
C ASP A 264 -2.00 1.66 27.86
N PRO A 265 -2.93 2.52 28.32
CA PRO A 265 -2.58 3.61 29.24
C PRO A 265 -2.18 3.12 30.64
N ASP A 266 -2.61 1.94 31.06
CA ASP A 266 -2.45 1.42 32.42
C ASP A 266 -1.21 0.52 32.58
N THR A 267 -0.66 0.00 31.48
CA THR A 267 0.48 -0.94 31.48
C THR A 267 1.29 -0.86 30.19
N ALA A 268 2.59 -1.16 30.25
CA ALA A 268 3.41 -1.39 29.07
C ALA A 268 3.36 -2.84 28.54
N LEU A 269 2.94 -3.80 29.37
CA LEU A 269 2.73 -5.18 28.94
C LEU A 269 1.51 -5.30 28.04
N THR A 270 1.65 -6.02 26.94
CA THR A 270 0.62 -6.14 25.89
C THR A 270 -0.23 -7.39 26.03
N GLY A 271 0.29 -8.42 26.70
CA GLY A 271 -0.28 -9.77 26.70
C GLY A 271 -0.20 -10.46 25.34
N ASP A 272 0.79 -10.08 24.52
CA ASP A 272 0.91 -10.44 23.10
C ASP A 272 2.41 -10.64 22.75
N VAL A 273 2.76 -10.89 21.49
CA VAL A 273 4.12 -11.18 20.98
C VAL A 273 5.20 -10.20 21.48
N TRP A 274 4.85 -8.92 21.67
CA TRP A 274 5.80 -7.89 22.13
C TRP A 274 6.34 -8.13 23.54
N ASP A 275 5.59 -8.81 24.41
CA ASP A 275 6.08 -9.17 25.75
C ASP A 275 7.22 -10.20 25.66
N GLY A 276 7.22 -11.04 24.62
CA GLY A 276 8.30 -11.99 24.35
C GLY A 276 9.64 -11.29 24.12
N TYR A 277 9.65 -10.11 23.49
CA TYR A 277 10.87 -9.32 23.31
C TYR A 277 11.48 -8.78 24.61
N LEU A 278 10.71 -8.73 25.70
CA LEU A 278 11.22 -8.34 27.02
C LEU A 278 11.89 -9.51 27.75
N VAL A 279 11.45 -10.75 27.47
CA VAL A 279 11.82 -11.93 28.26
C VAL A 279 12.83 -12.81 27.52
N LEU A 280 12.63 -13.03 26.23
CA LEU A 280 13.44 -13.96 25.44
C LEU A 280 14.94 -13.61 25.38
N PRO A 281 15.39 -12.34 25.48
CA PRO A 281 16.82 -12.05 25.60
C PRO A 281 17.52 -12.82 26.73
N PHE A 282 16.81 -13.06 27.84
CA PHE A 282 17.36 -13.75 29.02
C PHE A 282 17.54 -15.26 28.81
N ALA A 283 17.04 -15.84 27.71
CA ALA A 283 17.36 -17.20 27.35
C ALA A 283 18.83 -17.34 26.94
N GLY A 284 19.42 -16.30 26.32
CA GLY A 284 20.83 -16.29 25.91
C GLY A 284 21.74 -15.37 26.72
N ARG A 285 21.19 -14.62 27.69
CA ARG A 285 21.90 -13.59 28.46
C ARG A 285 21.53 -13.62 29.94
N ASP A 286 22.50 -13.33 30.80
CA ASP A 286 22.29 -13.27 32.25
C ASP A 286 21.87 -11.86 32.73
N GLU A 287 22.12 -10.84 31.93
CA GLU A 287 21.91 -9.43 32.28
C GLU A 287 21.02 -8.73 31.24
N ALA A 288 20.31 -7.70 31.70
CA ALA A 288 19.52 -6.85 30.81
C ALA A 288 20.43 -6.22 29.75
N PRO A 289 19.95 -6.04 28.51
CA PRO A 289 20.78 -5.44 27.46
C PRO A 289 21.10 -3.99 27.79
N GLU A 290 22.37 -3.60 27.61
CA GLU A 290 22.78 -2.19 27.67
C GLU A 290 22.45 -1.48 26.36
N LYS A 291 22.59 -2.18 25.21
CA LYS A 291 22.31 -1.62 23.89
C LYS A 291 21.46 -2.57 23.01
N LEU A 292 20.35 -2.06 22.50
CA LEU A 292 19.33 -2.79 21.73
C LEU A 292 19.09 -2.11 20.37
N ALA A 293 19.03 -2.89 19.29
CA ALA A 293 18.47 -2.44 18.01
C ALA A 293 17.09 -3.06 17.77
N ILE A 294 16.12 -2.27 17.37
CA ILE A 294 14.79 -2.72 16.94
C ILE A 294 14.64 -2.42 15.45
N LEU A 295 14.73 -3.46 14.62
CA LEU A 295 14.56 -3.38 13.17
C LEU A 295 13.08 -3.56 12.84
N GLY A 296 12.38 -2.46 12.56
CA GLY A 296 10.92 -2.40 12.44
C GLY A 296 10.29 -1.92 13.75
N ASN A 297 10.53 -0.65 14.11
CA ASN A 297 10.04 -0.10 15.38
C ASN A 297 8.54 0.32 15.34
N ALA A 298 7.96 0.53 14.16
CA ALA A 298 6.58 1.01 13.99
C ALA A 298 6.27 2.22 14.91
N ALA A 299 5.17 2.17 15.68
CA ALA A 299 4.84 3.20 16.68
C ALA A 299 5.45 2.93 18.07
N GLY A 300 6.31 1.92 18.20
CA GLY A 300 7.23 1.75 19.32
C GLY A 300 6.70 1.02 20.56
N THR A 301 5.82 0.04 20.40
CA THR A 301 5.32 -0.82 21.50
C THR A 301 6.46 -1.37 22.37
N THR A 302 7.43 -2.05 21.74
CA THR A 302 8.57 -2.66 22.43
C THR A 302 9.48 -1.59 23.04
N ALA A 303 9.76 -0.51 22.31
CA ALA A 303 10.61 0.57 22.79
C ALA A 303 10.03 1.28 24.04
N ARG A 304 8.70 1.44 24.10
CA ARG A 304 7.99 1.95 25.28
C ARG A 304 8.14 0.99 26.46
N ALA A 305 7.96 -0.31 26.25
CA ALA A 305 8.07 -1.29 27.31
C ALA A 305 9.50 -1.40 27.89
N TYR A 306 10.52 -1.30 27.04
CA TYR A 306 11.91 -1.17 27.52
C TYR A 306 12.14 0.11 28.32
N GLY A 307 11.52 1.23 27.94
CA GLY A 307 11.59 2.48 28.73
C GLY A 307 11.01 2.35 30.14
N GLU A 308 10.03 1.46 30.35
CA GLU A 308 9.43 1.20 31.65
C GLU A 308 10.22 0.19 32.49
N TYR A 309 10.60 -0.96 31.89
CA TYR A 309 11.19 -2.08 32.64
C TYR A 309 12.72 -2.09 32.65
N PHE A 310 13.35 -1.51 31.63
CA PHE A 310 14.81 -1.45 31.47
C PHE A 310 15.26 -0.01 31.13
N PRO A 311 15.02 0.97 32.02
CA PRO A 311 15.19 2.39 31.73
C PRO A 311 16.65 2.84 31.53
N GLU A 312 17.61 1.92 31.59
CA GLU A 312 19.04 2.19 31.31
C GLU A 312 19.46 1.68 29.92
N THR A 313 18.64 0.87 29.25
CA THR A 313 18.93 0.34 27.91
C THR A 313 18.87 1.46 26.87
N GLN A 314 19.93 1.58 26.07
CA GLN A 314 19.97 2.42 24.87
C GLN A 314 19.33 1.67 23.71
N ILE A 315 18.41 2.34 23.00
CA ILE A 315 17.61 1.70 21.96
C ILE A 315 17.77 2.46 20.65
N ASP A 316 18.19 1.77 19.61
CA ASP A 316 18.15 2.25 18.23
C ASP A 316 16.91 1.65 17.54
N GLY A 317 15.86 2.46 17.39
CA GLY A 317 14.61 2.07 16.73
C GLY A 317 14.62 2.44 15.25
N VAL A 318 14.67 1.45 14.37
CA VAL A 318 14.76 1.67 12.92
C VAL A 318 13.40 1.43 12.28
N GLU A 319 12.87 2.43 11.60
CA GLU A 319 11.58 2.37 10.94
C GLU A 319 11.65 3.06 9.58
N ILE A 320 11.25 2.38 8.51
CA ILE A 320 11.34 2.94 7.15
C ILE A 320 10.31 4.06 6.93
N ASP A 321 9.16 3.98 7.59
CA ASP A 321 8.08 4.96 7.48
C ASP A 321 8.12 5.94 8.66
N ALA A 322 8.77 7.10 8.44
CA ALA A 322 8.87 8.18 9.41
C ALA A 322 7.53 8.63 10.01
N LYS A 323 6.40 8.42 9.29
CA LYS A 323 5.09 8.79 9.81
C LYS A 323 4.68 7.92 11.01
N LEU A 324 5.15 6.67 11.09
CA LEU A 324 4.85 5.80 12.22
C LEU A 324 5.51 6.28 13.50
N THR A 325 6.75 6.79 13.43
CA THR A 325 7.43 7.42 14.56
C THR A 325 6.65 8.63 15.07
N GLU A 326 6.23 9.53 14.17
CA GLU A 326 5.43 10.70 14.53
C GLU A 326 4.11 10.30 15.22
N LEU A 327 3.44 9.26 14.70
CA LEU A 327 2.22 8.74 15.32
C LEU A 327 2.49 8.04 16.64
N GLY A 328 3.65 7.40 16.79
CA GLY A 328 4.11 6.81 18.04
C GLY A 328 4.23 7.84 19.16
N GLU A 329 4.87 8.97 18.85
CA GLU A 329 5.00 10.10 19.78
C GLU A 329 3.62 10.71 20.12
N GLU A 330 2.75 10.88 19.12
CA GLU A 330 1.45 11.53 19.29
C GLU A 330 0.41 10.64 19.99
N TYR A 331 0.38 9.34 19.68
CA TYR A 331 -0.72 8.45 20.05
C TYR A 331 -0.31 7.21 20.86
N PHE A 332 0.96 6.77 20.85
CA PHE A 332 1.38 5.51 21.47
C PHE A 332 2.40 5.68 22.62
N GLY A 333 2.66 6.91 23.07
CA GLY A 333 3.55 7.14 24.21
C GLY A 333 5.00 6.77 23.92
N LEU A 334 5.47 7.08 22.70
CA LEU A 334 6.86 6.90 22.31
C LEU A 334 7.73 8.04 22.86
N ASP A 335 7.90 8.11 24.18
CA ASP A 335 8.62 9.17 24.89
C ASP A 335 9.86 8.68 25.66
N ASN A 336 10.34 7.47 25.33
CA ASN A 336 11.53 6.88 25.94
C ASN A 336 12.77 7.76 25.68
N PRO A 337 13.43 8.32 26.72
CA PRO A 337 14.57 9.22 26.56
C PRO A 337 15.84 8.54 26.02
N ASN A 338 15.90 7.20 26.07
CA ASN A 338 17.02 6.42 25.55
C ASN A 338 16.73 5.81 24.18
N LEU A 339 15.61 6.16 23.56
CA LEU A 339 15.29 5.76 22.19
C LEU A 339 15.83 6.78 21.20
N GLU A 340 16.69 6.33 20.29
CA GLU A 340 17.06 7.05 19.07
C GLU A 340 16.34 6.42 17.88
N THR A 341 15.57 7.24 17.15
CA THR A 341 14.76 6.77 16.02
C THR A 341 15.46 7.06 14.68
N HIS A 342 15.59 6.04 13.85
CA HIS A 342 16.24 6.11 12.54
C HIS A 342 15.21 5.84 11.42
N HIS A 343 15.06 6.80 10.51
CA HIS A 343 14.09 6.72 9.41
C HIS A 343 14.70 6.13 8.14
N GLU A 344 15.09 4.85 8.21
CA GLU A 344 15.87 4.16 7.17
C GLU A 344 15.41 2.71 6.97
N ASP A 345 15.84 2.08 5.88
CA ASP A 345 15.69 0.63 5.73
C ASP A 345 16.65 -0.09 6.70
N ALA A 346 16.10 -1.07 7.43
CA ALA A 346 16.81 -1.82 8.45
C ALA A 346 18.15 -2.43 8.00
N ARG A 347 18.21 -3.02 6.79
CA ARG A 347 19.45 -3.70 6.35
C ARG A 347 20.56 -2.72 5.98
N PRO A 348 20.34 -1.70 5.13
CA PRO A 348 21.34 -0.65 4.88
C PRO A 348 21.78 0.09 6.14
N TRP A 349 20.86 0.42 7.04
CA TRP A 349 21.20 1.05 8.32
C TRP A 349 22.12 0.14 9.16
N LEU A 350 21.75 -1.14 9.30
CA LEU A 350 22.53 -2.10 10.06
C LEU A 350 23.91 -2.35 9.44
N GLN A 351 24.13 -2.12 8.15
CA GLN A 351 25.45 -2.18 7.50
C GLN A 351 26.36 -0.99 7.87
N GLY A 352 25.78 0.15 8.22
CA GLY A 352 26.49 1.36 8.62
C GLY A 352 26.70 1.51 10.12
N ALA A 353 25.97 0.76 10.96
CA ALA A 353 26.04 0.87 12.41
C ALA A 353 27.41 0.43 12.97
N ASP A 354 28.13 1.29 13.67
CA ASP A 354 29.47 0.94 14.20
C ASP A 354 29.42 0.21 15.56
N ASP A 355 28.23 -0.13 16.04
CA ASP A 355 27.98 -0.59 17.41
C ASP A 355 27.81 -2.12 17.54
N ASP A 356 28.31 -2.65 18.65
CA ASP A 356 28.12 -4.02 19.11
C ASP A 356 26.84 -4.09 19.97
N TYR A 357 25.75 -4.62 19.41
CA TYR A 357 24.45 -4.70 20.10
C TYR A 357 24.35 -5.94 20.98
N ASP A 358 23.79 -5.79 22.18
CA ASP A 358 23.48 -6.91 23.06
C ASP A 358 22.30 -7.72 22.55
N VAL A 359 21.31 -7.02 21.96
CA VAL A 359 20.12 -7.61 21.37
C VAL A 359 19.83 -6.91 20.05
N ILE A 360 19.52 -7.68 19.02
CA ILE A 360 18.95 -7.18 17.77
C ILE A 360 17.59 -7.84 17.59
N MET A 361 16.54 -7.03 17.57
CA MET A 361 15.17 -7.48 17.30
C MET A 361 14.82 -7.21 15.85
N VAL A 362 14.21 -8.21 15.20
CA VAL A 362 13.70 -8.11 13.83
C VAL A 362 12.19 -8.26 13.90
N ASP A 363 11.49 -7.14 13.81
CA ASP A 363 10.02 -7.01 13.79
C ASP A 363 9.56 -6.20 12.56
N ALA A 364 10.25 -6.44 11.42
CA ALA A 364 10.01 -5.71 10.19
C ALA A 364 9.09 -6.49 9.23
N TYR A 365 7.98 -5.88 8.84
CA TYR A 365 7.03 -6.45 7.91
C TYR A 365 6.78 -5.53 6.71
N ARG A 366 6.78 -6.12 5.51
CA ARG A 366 6.15 -5.53 4.33
C ARG A 366 5.02 -6.46 3.93
N GLN A 367 3.83 -6.16 4.43
CA GLN A 367 2.72 -7.11 4.48
C GLN A 367 2.48 -7.85 3.14
N PRO A 368 2.21 -9.17 3.20
CA PRO A 368 1.99 -9.97 4.42
C PRO A 368 3.26 -10.68 4.94
N TYR A 369 4.48 -10.30 4.50
CA TYR A 369 5.69 -11.07 4.79
C TYR A 369 6.84 -10.23 5.38
N ILE A 370 7.75 -10.90 6.09
CA ILE A 370 9.08 -10.35 6.36
C ILE A 370 9.75 -10.05 5.01
N PRO A 371 10.31 -8.85 4.79
CA PRO A 371 11.02 -8.53 3.57
C PRO A 371 12.09 -9.59 3.26
N PHE A 372 12.09 -10.16 2.04
CA PHE A 372 12.92 -11.33 1.72
C PHE A 372 14.41 -11.13 2.02
N TYR A 373 14.90 -9.90 1.92
CA TYR A 373 16.31 -9.55 2.15
C TYR A 373 16.65 -9.43 3.64
N LEU A 374 15.68 -9.51 4.55
CA LEU A 374 15.85 -9.65 6.01
C LEU A 374 15.72 -11.12 6.46
N ALA A 375 15.55 -12.05 5.53
CA ALA A 375 15.36 -13.48 5.80
C ALA A 375 16.43 -14.35 5.10
N THR A 376 17.59 -13.78 4.75
CA THR A 376 18.68 -14.51 4.06
C THR A 376 19.84 -14.80 5.00
N ALA A 377 20.65 -15.81 4.67
CA ALA A 377 21.87 -16.12 5.43
C ALA A 377 22.81 -14.91 5.49
N GLU A 378 22.97 -14.15 4.41
CA GLU A 378 23.81 -12.96 4.37
C GLU A 378 23.29 -11.82 5.26
N PHE A 379 21.98 -11.76 5.51
CA PHE A 379 21.43 -10.83 6.49
C PHE A 379 21.78 -11.30 7.91
N PHE A 380 21.60 -12.58 8.22
CA PHE A 380 21.97 -13.11 9.53
C PHE A 380 23.47 -13.06 9.80
N GLU A 381 24.33 -13.19 8.78
CA GLU A 381 25.76 -12.94 8.88
C GLU A 381 26.04 -11.49 9.28
N LEU A 382 25.38 -10.53 8.63
CA LEU A 382 25.46 -9.12 9.01
C LEU A 382 24.99 -8.89 10.45
N VAL A 383 23.88 -9.49 10.85
CA VAL A 383 23.37 -9.39 12.23
C VAL A 383 24.39 -9.93 13.22
N ARG A 384 24.93 -11.13 12.98
CA ARG A 384 25.96 -11.74 13.83
C ARG A 384 27.18 -10.83 13.95
N ASP A 385 27.62 -10.24 12.85
CA ASP A 385 28.79 -9.34 12.82
C ASP A 385 28.54 -8.00 13.55
N ARG A 386 27.30 -7.69 13.95
CA ARG A 386 26.91 -6.51 14.74
C ARG A 386 26.45 -6.86 16.16
N LEU A 387 26.46 -8.14 16.54
CA LEU A 387 26.18 -8.54 17.92
C LEU A 387 27.45 -8.44 18.76
N ALA A 388 27.30 -7.91 19.97
CA ALA A 388 28.30 -8.00 21.01
C ALA A 388 28.57 -9.48 21.36
N PRO A 389 29.73 -9.81 21.96
CA PRO A 389 29.97 -11.14 22.49
C PRO A 389 28.88 -11.55 23.49
N GLY A 390 28.19 -12.67 23.21
CA GLY A 390 27.03 -13.11 24.00
C GLY A 390 25.72 -12.37 23.67
N GLY A 391 25.71 -11.56 22.61
CA GLY A 391 24.51 -10.94 22.08
C GLY A 391 23.59 -11.95 21.40
N VAL A 392 22.31 -11.59 21.29
CA VAL A 392 21.28 -12.43 20.69
C VAL A 392 20.48 -11.68 19.63
N VAL A 393 20.03 -12.40 18.60
CA VAL A 393 19.03 -11.90 17.65
C VAL A 393 17.69 -12.55 17.95
N ILE A 394 16.60 -11.77 17.89
CA ILE A 394 15.23 -12.29 18.01
C ILE A 394 14.43 -11.85 16.78
N VAL A 395 13.83 -12.81 16.09
CA VAL A 395 13.02 -12.56 14.89
C VAL A 395 11.58 -12.97 15.14
N ASN A 396 10.64 -12.05 14.91
CA ASN A 396 9.22 -12.37 14.90
C ASN A 396 8.83 -12.97 13.55
N ALA A 397 8.22 -14.15 13.57
CA ALA A 397 7.71 -14.86 12.41
C ALA A 397 6.19 -15.06 12.54
N GLY A 398 5.42 -14.12 11.98
CA GLY A 398 3.97 -14.23 11.86
C GLY A 398 3.57 -15.27 10.80
N HIS A 399 2.65 -16.15 11.15
CA HIS A 399 2.14 -17.22 10.30
C HIS A 399 0.64 -17.49 10.56
N PRO A 400 -0.09 -18.08 9.60
CA PRO A 400 -1.46 -18.54 9.87
C PRO A 400 -1.50 -19.60 10.98
N GLU A 401 -2.60 -19.64 11.74
CA GLU A 401 -2.80 -20.67 12.77
C GLU A 401 -2.60 -22.08 12.20
N GLY A 402 -1.80 -22.89 12.89
CA GLY A 402 -1.51 -24.28 12.51
C GLY A 402 -0.59 -24.46 11.30
N ASN A 403 0.03 -23.40 10.77
CA ASN A 403 1.05 -23.49 9.73
C ASN A 403 2.41 -22.98 10.22
N ASP A 404 3.37 -23.89 10.34
CA ASP A 404 4.71 -23.63 10.86
C ASP A 404 5.82 -23.73 9.78
N ASP A 405 5.47 -23.63 8.49
CA ASP A 405 6.45 -23.75 7.41
C ASP A 405 7.45 -22.57 7.39
N LEU A 406 6.97 -21.34 7.66
CA LEU A 406 7.80 -20.13 7.61
C LEU A 406 8.88 -20.15 8.70
N GLU A 407 8.49 -20.36 9.95
CA GLU A 407 9.40 -20.43 11.09
C GLU A 407 10.43 -21.57 10.94
N LYS A 408 10.07 -22.71 10.35
CA LYS A 408 11.02 -23.80 10.07
C LYS A 408 12.08 -23.40 9.06
N VAL A 409 11.69 -22.77 7.95
CA VAL A 409 12.63 -22.33 6.90
C VAL A 409 13.51 -21.19 7.41
N LEU A 410 12.92 -20.25 8.15
CA LEU A 410 13.64 -19.13 8.73
C LEU A 410 14.62 -19.61 9.80
N GLY A 411 14.19 -20.49 10.70
CA GLY A 411 15.05 -21.12 11.71
C GLY A 411 16.18 -21.93 11.09
N ALA A 412 15.93 -22.68 10.01
CA ALA A 412 16.98 -23.38 9.27
C ALA A 412 18.00 -22.42 8.62
N THR A 413 17.54 -21.26 8.16
CA THR A 413 18.41 -20.21 7.61
C THR A 413 19.26 -19.59 8.72
N MET A 414 18.66 -19.26 9.87
CA MET A 414 19.39 -18.79 11.05
C MET A 414 20.43 -19.81 11.53
N ALA A 415 20.09 -21.10 11.54
CA ALA A 415 20.98 -22.19 11.95
C ALA A 415 22.17 -22.42 11.00
N SER A 416 22.15 -21.82 9.80
CA SER A 416 23.32 -21.80 8.92
C SER A 416 24.40 -20.78 9.34
N VAL A 417 24.03 -19.83 10.21
CA VAL A 417 24.89 -18.74 10.69
C VAL A 417 25.15 -18.82 12.19
N PHE A 418 24.11 -19.09 12.98
CA PHE A 418 24.17 -19.20 14.44
C PHE A 418 24.23 -20.66 14.89
N PRO A 419 25.11 -21.02 15.84
CA PRO A 419 25.22 -22.38 16.36
C PRO A 419 24.01 -22.79 17.21
N THR A 420 23.38 -21.84 17.90
CA THR A 420 22.18 -22.06 18.70
C THR A 420 21.02 -21.29 18.09
N VAL A 421 19.91 -21.99 17.80
CA VAL A 421 18.65 -21.37 17.39
C VAL A 421 17.52 -21.97 18.21
N LEU A 422 16.80 -21.11 18.94
CA LEU A 422 15.63 -21.49 19.72
C LEU A 422 14.35 -21.04 19.03
N ARG A 423 13.27 -21.75 19.32
CA ARG A 423 11.93 -21.45 18.83
C ARG A 423 10.98 -21.31 20.01
N ASP A 424 10.32 -20.16 20.09
CA ASP A 424 9.28 -19.89 21.08
C ASP A 424 7.95 -19.57 20.36
N PRO A 425 7.02 -20.55 20.27
CA PRO A 425 5.69 -20.34 19.70
C PRO A 425 4.80 -19.60 20.70
N ILE A 426 5.08 -18.32 20.87
CA ILE A 426 4.45 -17.47 21.90
C ILE A 426 2.94 -17.30 21.67
N GLU A 427 2.49 -17.36 20.42
CA GLU A 427 1.07 -17.32 20.05
C GLU A 427 0.74 -18.32 18.95
N ASP A 428 -0.56 -18.55 18.73
CA ASP A 428 -1.04 -19.44 17.66
C ASP A 428 -0.68 -18.90 16.25
N THR A 429 -0.43 -17.59 16.12
CA THR A 429 -0.10 -16.91 14.87
C THR A 429 1.31 -16.33 14.82
N ASN A 430 2.08 -16.39 15.91
CA ASN A 430 3.39 -15.77 15.99
C ASN A 430 4.38 -16.66 16.72
N THR A 431 5.55 -16.84 16.11
CA THR A 431 6.69 -17.52 16.70
C THR A 431 7.89 -16.59 16.75
N LEU A 432 8.53 -16.50 17.92
CA LEU A 432 9.82 -15.83 18.07
C LEU A 432 10.96 -16.84 17.86
N LEU A 433 11.89 -16.51 16.98
CA LEU A 433 13.11 -17.27 16.77
C LEU A 433 14.30 -16.53 17.37
N LEU A 434 15.01 -17.17 18.30
CA LEU A 434 16.22 -16.61 18.90
C LEU A 434 17.46 -17.27 18.28
N GLY A 435 18.46 -16.46 17.91
CA GLY A 435 19.79 -16.91 17.47
C GLY A 435 20.90 -16.40 18.38
N SER A 436 21.87 -17.25 18.71
CA SER A 436 23.03 -16.88 19.54
C SER A 436 24.30 -17.65 19.14
N GLU A 437 25.46 -17.05 19.37
CA GLU A 437 26.75 -17.75 19.32
C GLU A 437 27.01 -18.60 20.57
N GLY A 438 26.37 -18.26 21.70
CA GLY A 438 26.46 -18.97 22.96
C GLY A 438 25.39 -20.05 23.12
N PRO A 439 25.46 -20.84 24.21
CA PRO A 439 24.31 -21.63 24.65
C PRO A 439 23.15 -20.71 25.04
N ALA A 440 21.93 -21.14 24.76
CA ALA A 440 20.72 -20.51 25.28
C ALA A 440 19.94 -21.56 26.09
N SER A 441 19.29 -21.14 27.18
CA SER A 441 18.49 -22.03 28.03
C SER A 441 17.25 -22.50 27.28
N ASP A 442 17.10 -23.82 27.14
CA ASP A 442 15.90 -24.49 26.61
C ASP A 442 14.85 -24.75 27.70
N ASP A 443 15.19 -24.47 28.97
CA ASP A 443 14.38 -24.77 30.18
C ASP A 443 14.02 -23.51 30.97
#